data_AF-A0A0C2C827-F1
#
_entry.id   AF-A0A0C2C827-F1
#
_cell.length_a   1.000
_cell.length_b   1.000
_cell.length_c   1.000
_cell.angle_alpha   90.00
_cell.angle_beta   90.00
_cell.angle_gamma   90.00
#
_symmetry.space_group_name_H-M   'P 1'
#
loop_
_entity.id
_entity.type
_entity.pdbx_description
1 polymer ?
#
loop_
_entity_poly.entity_id
_entity_poly.type
_entity_poly.pdbx_seq_one_letter_code
_entity_poly.pdbx_strand_id
1 'polypeptide(L)'
;MLEVRCHDPELRVADKDYQIQHSKEALLWFLDHLNLTEVIKERTEETPWTWLGSMFYAGQLYTTIGYGYPTTNTTAGRVTSIFYILFGIPIFLIIIK
;
A
#
# COMPACT_ATOMS: atom_id res chain seq x y z
N MET A 1 -26.89 -8.33 0.30
CA MET A 1 -26.29 -8.09 -1.03
C MET A 1 -26.62 -6.65 -1.38
N LEU A 2 -25.64 -5.74 -1.22
CA LEU A 2 -25.84 -4.31 -1.50
C LEU A 2 -25.78 -4.13 -3.03
N GLU A 3 -26.92 -3.92 -3.68
CA GLU A 3 -26.95 -3.41 -5.05
C GLU A 3 -26.75 -1.90 -4.97
N VAL A 4 -25.57 -1.40 -5.39
CA VAL A 4 -25.31 0.04 -5.46
C VAL A 4 -26.13 0.61 -6.62
N ARG A 5 -27.32 1.12 -6.31
CA ARG A 5 -28.18 1.77 -7.30
C ARG A 5 -27.81 3.26 -7.33
N CYS A 6 -27.10 3.69 -8.37
CA CYS A 6 -26.66 5.09 -8.53
C CYS A 6 -27.80 6.14 -8.59
N HIS A 7 -29.06 5.71 -8.54
CA HIS A 7 -30.23 6.59 -8.67
C HIS A 7 -31.33 6.24 -7.66
N ASP A 8 -30.97 6.04 -6.40
CA ASP A 8 -31.97 5.91 -5.33
C ASP A 8 -32.50 7.30 -4.92
N PRO A 9 -33.79 7.60 -5.18
CA PRO A 9 -34.37 8.90 -4.86
C PRO A 9 -34.46 9.14 -3.34
N GLU A 10 -34.49 8.08 -2.53
CA GLU A 10 -34.55 8.17 -1.07
C GLU A 10 -33.27 8.75 -0.45
N LEU A 11 -32.10 8.44 -1.03
CA LEU A 11 -30.81 8.97 -0.58
C LEU A 11 -30.74 10.50 -0.67
N ARG A 12 -31.39 11.10 -1.66
CA ARG A 12 -31.42 12.56 -1.85
C ARG A 12 -32.26 13.30 -0.81
N VAL A 13 -33.26 12.63 -0.25
CA VAL A 13 -34.20 13.20 0.73
C VAL A 13 -33.79 12.85 2.16
N ALA A 14 -32.95 11.82 2.33
CA ALA A 14 -32.45 11.36 3.61
C ALA A 14 -31.52 12.38 4.30
N ASP A 15 -31.45 12.25 5.62
CA ASP A 15 -30.58 13.05 6.49
C ASP A 15 -29.08 12.91 6.10
N LYS A 16 -28.27 13.94 6.38
CA LYS A 16 -26.84 13.95 6.04
C LYS A 16 -26.07 12.80 6.70
N ASP A 17 -26.41 12.46 7.93
CA ASP A 17 -25.73 11.37 8.64
C ASP A 17 -26.01 10.02 7.97
N TYR A 18 -27.24 9.84 7.48
CA TYR A 18 -27.62 8.65 6.69
C TYR A 18 -26.85 8.58 5.36
N GLN A 19 -26.72 9.70 4.64
CA GLN A 19 -25.96 9.72 3.39
C GLN A 19 -24.49 9.36 3.60
N ILE A 20 -23.86 9.86 4.67
CA ILE A 20 -22.46 9.55 5.01
C ILE A 20 -22.32 8.07 5.35
N GLN A 21 -23.23 7.53 6.15
CA GLN A 21 -23.19 6.12 6.54
C GLN A 21 -23.33 5.20 5.33
N HIS A 22 -24.31 5.46 4.46
CA HIS A 22 -24.50 4.69 3.23
C HIS A 22 -23.29 4.76 2.30
N SER A 23 -22.68 5.95 2.15
CA SER A 23 -21.47 6.11 1.34
C SER A 23 -20.29 5.32 1.90
N LYS A 24 -20.12 5.29 3.22
CA LYS A 24 -19.08 4.48 3.89
C LYS A 24 -19.29 2.99 3.65
N GLU A 25 -20.52 2.51 3.79
CA GLU A 25 -20.86 1.09 3.59
C GLU A 25 -20.64 0.65 2.14
N ALA A 26 -21.02 1.47 1.16
CA ALA A 26 -20.75 1.21 -0.25
C ALA A 26 -19.23 1.19 -0.56
N LEU A 27 -18.46 2.11 0.04
CA LEU A 27 -17.01 2.11 -0.06
C LEU A 27 -16.39 0.84 0.54
N LEU A 28 -16.79 0.46 1.75
CA LEU A 28 -16.29 -0.73 2.42
C LEU A 28 -16.62 -2.00 1.63
N TRP A 29 -17.84 -2.11 1.09
CA TRP A 29 -18.22 -3.20 0.20
C TRP A 29 -17.34 -3.27 -1.05
N PHE A 30 -17.11 -2.13 -1.70
CA PHE A 30 -16.29 -2.06 -2.91
C PHE A 30 -14.82 -2.43 -2.63
N LEU A 31 -14.26 -1.94 -1.53
CA LEU A 31 -12.90 -2.25 -1.10
C LEU A 31 -12.73 -3.74 -0.79
N ASP A 32 -13.70 -4.33 -0.12
CA ASP A 32 -13.73 -5.77 0.17
C ASP A 32 -13.87 -6.60 -1.11
N HIS A 33 -14.75 -6.19 -2.02
CA HIS A 33 -14.93 -6.85 -3.31
C HIS A 33 -13.66 -6.85 -4.17
N LEU A 34 -12.85 -5.79 -4.08
CA LEU A 34 -11.55 -5.69 -4.74
C LEU A 34 -10.39 -6.28 -3.92
N ASN A 35 -10.65 -6.81 -2.73
CA ASN A 35 -9.65 -7.30 -1.79
C ASN A 35 -8.57 -6.25 -1.46
N LEU A 36 -8.94 -4.97 -1.44
CA LEU A 36 -8.02 -3.84 -1.23
C LEU A 36 -7.84 -3.47 0.25
N THR A 37 -8.65 -4.05 1.14
CA THR A 37 -8.62 -3.75 2.57
C THR A 37 -7.23 -3.99 3.18
N GLU A 38 -6.55 -5.05 2.78
CA GLU A 38 -5.18 -5.36 3.24
C GLU A 38 -4.17 -4.31 2.76
N VAL A 39 -4.23 -3.91 1.49
CA VAL A 39 -3.36 -2.89 0.92
C VAL A 39 -3.54 -1.56 1.63
N ILE A 40 -4.78 -1.14 1.87
CA ILE A 40 -5.07 0.12 2.57
C ILE A 40 -4.57 0.05 4.00
N LYS A 41 -4.76 -1.08 4.68
CA LYS A 41 -4.25 -1.28 6.03
C LYS A 41 -2.73 -1.10 6.05
N GLU A 42 -2.00 -1.80 5.19
CA GLU A 42 -0.53 -1.68 5.10
C GLU A 42 -0.05 -0.26 4.76
N ARG A 43 -0.80 0.50 3.97
CA ARG A 43 -0.45 1.89 3.63
C ARG A 43 -0.74 2.89 4.75
N THR A 44 -1.62 2.53 5.68
CA THR A 44 -2.06 3.38 6.79
C THR A 44 -1.34 3.01 8.09
N GLU A 45 -0.52 1.95 8.10
CA GLU A 45 0.28 1.61 9.27
C GLU A 45 1.24 2.75 9.64
N GLU A 46 1.40 2.96 10.94
CA GLU A 46 2.30 4.01 11.48
C GLU A 46 3.77 3.72 11.18
N THR A 47 4.11 2.45 10.96
CA THR A 47 5.45 1.99 10.63
C THR A 47 5.62 1.85 9.12
N PRO A 48 6.76 2.28 8.54
CA PRO A 48 7.04 2.03 7.13
C PRO A 48 7.47 0.59 6.84
N TRP A 49 7.62 -0.25 7.87
CA TRP A 49 8.04 -1.65 7.74
C TRP A 49 6.87 -2.60 7.47
N THR A 50 6.00 -2.23 6.54
CA THR A 50 4.96 -3.11 6.01
C THR A 50 5.52 -4.00 4.91
N TRP A 51 4.74 -4.94 4.38
CA TRP A 51 5.20 -5.79 3.28
C TRP A 51 5.53 -4.95 2.04
N LEU A 52 4.60 -4.09 1.62
CA LEU A 52 4.85 -3.15 0.52
C LEU A 52 5.99 -2.17 0.83
N GLY A 53 6.10 -1.68 2.07
CA GLY A 53 7.18 -0.78 2.48
C GLY A 53 8.56 -1.46 2.44
N SER A 54 8.63 -2.74 2.83
CA SER A 54 9.85 -3.54 2.77
C SER A 54 10.26 -3.87 1.33
N MET A 55 9.30 -4.18 0.45
CA MET A 55 9.57 -4.32 -0.98
C MET A 55 10.08 -3.02 -1.60
N PHE A 56 9.49 -1.88 -1.22
CA PHE A 56 9.96 -0.57 -1.68
C PHE A 56 11.39 -0.29 -1.20
N TYR A 57 11.71 -0.60 0.07
CA TYR A 57 13.07 -0.52 0.60
C TYR A 57 14.05 -1.40 -0.18
N ALA A 58 13.69 -2.63 -0.49
CA ALA A 58 14.51 -3.52 -1.31
C ALA A 58 14.71 -2.93 -2.73
N GLY A 59 13.62 -2.48 -3.35
CA GLY A 59 13.60 -1.84 -4.66
C GLY A 59 14.58 -0.68 -4.78
N GLN A 60 14.44 0.33 -3.92
CA GLN A 60 15.29 1.53 -3.98
C GLN A 60 16.78 1.24 -3.73
N LEU A 61 17.12 0.11 -3.10
CA LEU A 61 18.51 -0.33 -2.90
C LEU A 61 19.15 -0.88 -4.18
N TYR A 62 18.58 -1.93 -4.79
CA TYR A 62 19.20 -2.57 -5.96
C TYR A 62 19.04 -1.75 -7.25
N THR A 63 18.01 -0.91 -7.32
CA THR A 63 17.84 0.05 -8.43
C THR A 63 18.75 1.26 -8.28
N THR A 64 19.46 1.40 -7.15
CA THR A 64 20.33 2.53 -6.81
C THR A 64 19.64 3.90 -6.76
N ILE A 65 18.30 3.94 -6.66
CA ILE A 65 17.55 5.20 -6.55
C ILE A 65 17.77 5.86 -5.19
N GLY A 66 17.67 5.07 -4.10
CA GLY A 66 18.00 5.51 -2.74
C GLY A 66 17.24 6.73 -2.22
N TYR A 67 15.90 6.72 -2.20
CA TYR A 67 15.08 7.82 -1.68
C TYR A 67 15.33 8.19 -0.20
N GLY A 68 15.86 7.26 0.59
CA GLY A 68 16.26 7.52 1.98
C GLY A 68 15.16 7.23 3.02
N TYR A 69 13.98 6.79 2.59
CA TYR A 69 12.89 6.33 3.46
C TYR A 69 12.08 5.23 2.74
N PRO A 70 11.78 4.08 3.38
CA PRO A 70 12.26 3.61 4.69
C PRO A 70 13.78 3.38 4.70
N THR A 71 14.41 3.39 5.89
CA THR A 71 15.84 3.08 6.04
C THR A 71 16.12 2.29 7.32
N THR A 72 17.08 1.36 7.26
CA THR A 72 17.48 0.55 8.41
C THR A 72 18.40 1.34 9.33
N ASN A 73 17.95 1.55 10.58
CA ASN A 73 18.76 2.17 11.62
C ASN A 73 19.57 1.17 12.45
N THR A 74 19.30 -0.13 12.29
CA THR A 74 20.00 -1.20 13.00
C THR A 74 21.29 -1.59 12.29
N THR A 75 22.34 -1.90 13.06
CA THR A 75 23.63 -2.35 12.50
C THR A 75 23.48 -3.61 11.68
N ALA A 76 22.70 -4.59 12.17
CA ALA A 76 22.42 -5.83 11.46
C ALA A 76 21.70 -5.56 10.12
N GLY A 77 20.69 -4.68 10.12
CA GLY A 77 19.97 -4.31 8.89
C GLY A 77 20.88 -3.67 7.86
N ARG A 78 21.79 -2.79 8.26
CA ARG A 78 22.78 -2.17 7.36
C ARG A 78 23.72 -3.21 6.74
N VAL A 79 24.23 -4.15 7.53
CA VAL A 79 25.10 -5.22 7.06
C VAL A 79 24.37 -6.12 6.06
N THR A 80 23.14 -6.54 6.35
CA THR A 80 22.31 -7.33 5.43
C THR A 80 22.04 -6.59 4.13
N SER A 81 21.74 -5.28 4.18
CA SER A 81 21.51 -4.47 2.98
C SER A 81 22.73 -4.37 2.10
N ILE A 82 23.95 -4.31 2.66
CA ILE A 82 25.19 -4.36 1.89
C ILE A 82 25.30 -5.68 1.11
N PHE A 83 25.09 -6.82 1.77
CA PHE A 83 25.12 -8.11 1.08
C PHE A 83 24.03 -8.23 0.02
N TYR A 84 22.84 -7.68 0.28
CA TYR A 84 21.74 -7.67 -0.67
C TYR A 84 22.07 -6.90 -1.96
N ILE A 85 22.65 -5.70 -1.86
CA ILE A 85 22.96 -4.88 -3.05
C ILE A 85 24.12 -5.44 -3.88
N LEU A 86 25.06 -6.17 -3.27
CA LEU A 86 26.18 -6.80 -3.99
C LEU A 86 25.70 -7.74 -5.10
N PHE A 87 24.60 -8.47 -4.86
CA PHE A 87 23.98 -9.35 -5.86
C PHE A 87 22.80 -8.68 -6.58
N GLY A 88 22.05 -7.82 -5.88
CA GLY A 88 20.87 -7.15 -6.42
C GLY A 88 21.17 -6.24 -7.60
N ILE A 89 22.22 -5.40 -7.52
CA ILE A 89 22.57 -4.46 -8.60
C ILE A 89 22.97 -5.21 -9.89
N PRO A 90 23.88 -6.21 -9.88
CA PRO A 90 24.19 -6.99 -11.07
C PRO A 90 22.97 -7.65 -11.72
N ILE A 91 22.10 -8.29 -10.91
CA ILE A 91 20.89 -8.95 -11.42
C ILE A 91 19.95 -7.91 -12.04
N PHE A 92 19.73 -6.79 -11.38
CA PHE A 92 18.87 -5.72 -11.89
C PHE A 92 19.38 -5.15 -13.22
N LEU A 93 20.70 -4.95 -13.35
CA LEU A 93 21.33 -4.48 -14.58
C LEU A 93 21.20 -5.48 -15.75
N ILE A 94 21.12 -6.78 -15.47
CA ILE A 94 20.84 -7.80 -16.49
C ILE A 94 19.38 -7.73 -16.94
N ILE A 95 18.45 -7.53 -16.01
CA ILE A 95 17.00 -7.50 -16.29
C ILE A 95 16.59 -6.26 -17.07
N ILE A 96 17.18 -5.09 -16.77
CA ILE A 96 16.81 -3.81 -17.41
C ILE A 96 17.40 -3.65 -18.82
N LYS A 97 18.30 -4.55 -19.25
CA LYS A 97 18.94 -4.52 -20.55
C LYS A 97 18.07 -5.17 -21.62
#